data_AF-A0A182Y962-F1
#
_entry.id   AF-A0A182Y962-F1
#
_cell.length_a   1.000
_cell.length_b   1.000
_cell.length_c   1.000
_cell.angle_alpha   90.00
_cell.angle_beta   90.00
_cell.angle_gamma   90.00
#
_symmetry.space_group_name_H-M   'P 1'
#
loop_
_entity.id
_entity.type
_entity.pdbx_description
1 polymer ?
#
loop_
_entity_poly.entity_id
_entity_poly.type
_entity_poly.pdbx_seq_one_letter_code
_entity_poly.pdbx_strand_id
1 'polypeptide(L)'
;MLSEKIRQLTLLLEKHELEAPGGIVSIQLYSELFAAYLYQNDLASARFLWKRIPQNMKAGNVELEQMYKVYVALWNNNTAGFYKAINHDWSKHVSELMFELKEKFQQETIALIGRAYSSIFENVFADMTNQTPDMIEDTCKSLKWEIVPGPYPRLIIPKRTVEDKPIMVSSEAQLHRLTDFVSFLEN
;
A
#
# COMPACT_ATOMS: atom_id res chain seq x y z
N MET A 1 9.62 9.37 5.31
CA MET A 1 10.84 9.69 4.52
C MET A 1 10.95 8.84 3.27
N LEU A 2 10.76 7.51 3.34
CA LEU A 2 10.78 6.64 2.16
C LEU A 2 9.66 6.98 1.16
N SER A 3 8.44 7.25 1.64
CA SER A 3 7.30 7.66 0.79
C SER A 3 7.58 8.90 -0.05
N GLU A 4 8.21 9.95 0.52
CA GLU A 4 8.54 11.17 -0.22
C GLU A 4 9.65 10.92 -1.25
N LYS A 5 10.65 10.09 -0.92
CA LYS A 5 11.67 9.66 -1.88
C LYS A 5 11.06 8.91 -3.05
N ILE A 6 10.11 8.00 -2.79
CA ILE A 6 9.41 7.26 -3.84
C ILE A 6 8.58 8.20 -4.70
N ARG A 7 7.92 9.20 -4.11
CA ARG A 7 7.20 10.22 -4.89
C ARG A 7 8.14 11.01 -5.81
N GLN A 8 9.30 11.42 -5.31
CA GLN A 8 10.32 12.09 -6.13
C GLN A 8 10.85 11.17 -7.23
N LEU A 9 11.09 9.89 -6.93
CA LEU A 9 11.50 8.88 -7.91
C LEU A 9 10.45 8.74 -9.02
N THR A 10 9.16 8.64 -8.67
CA THR A 10 8.07 8.56 -9.65
C THR A 10 8.07 9.75 -10.60
N LEU A 11 8.19 10.97 -10.09
CA LEU A 11 8.25 12.17 -10.92
C LEU A 11 9.45 12.16 -11.88
N LEU A 12 10.60 11.65 -11.44
CA LEU A 12 11.78 11.50 -12.30
C LEU A 12 11.54 10.44 -13.39
N LEU A 13 10.97 9.29 -13.04
CA LEU A 13 10.67 8.22 -13.98
C LEU A 13 9.62 8.64 -15.02
N GLU A 14 8.58 9.36 -14.60
CA GLU A 14 7.57 9.96 -15.50
C GLU A 14 8.21 10.96 -16.47
N LYS A 15 9.10 11.82 -15.97
CA LYS A 15 9.83 12.77 -16.82
C LYS A 15 10.69 12.04 -17.85
N HIS A 16 11.43 11.02 -17.43
CA HIS A 16 12.24 10.19 -18.33
C HIS A 16 11.39 9.47 -19.37
N GLU A 17 10.17 9.05 -19.02
CA GLU A 17 9.24 8.45 -19.97
C GLU A 17 8.76 9.46 -21.03
N LEU A 18 8.45 10.69 -20.62
CA LEU A 18 7.99 11.74 -21.54
C LEU A 18 9.10 12.26 -22.46
N GLU A 19 10.34 12.30 -21.98
CA GLU A 19 11.52 12.74 -22.73
C GLU A 19 12.06 11.66 -23.69
N ALA A 20 11.55 10.43 -23.61
CA ALA A 20 12.04 9.32 -24.42
C ALA A 20 11.73 9.53 -25.93
N PRO A 21 12.74 9.45 -26.82
CA PRO A 21 12.54 9.62 -28.25
C PRO A 21 11.68 8.46 -28.79
N GLY A 22 10.51 8.80 -29.33
CA GLY A 22 9.57 7.82 -29.91
C GLY A 22 8.50 7.29 -28.96
N GLY A 23 8.43 7.79 -27.72
CA GLY A 23 7.33 7.50 -26.77
C GLY A 23 7.32 6.07 -26.21
N ILE A 24 8.36 5.27 -26.48
CA ILE A 24 8.54 3.92 -25.96
C ILE A 24 9.85 3.89 -25.18
N VAL A 25 9.81 3.37 -23.96
CA VAL A 25 10.96 3.32 -23.05
C VAL A 25 11.44 1.88 -22.81
N SER A 26 12.54 1.73 -22.09
CA SER A 26 13.06 0.43 -21.68
C SER A 26 12.09 -0.30 -20.73
N ILE A 27 12.12 -1.63 -20.75
CA ILE A 27 11.30 -2.47 -19.85
C ILE A 27 11.63 -2.16 -18.38
N GLN A 28 12.90 -1.91 -18.07
CA GLN A 28 13.34 -1.59 -16.71
C GLN A 28 12.62 -0.35 -16.16
N LEU A 29 12.56 0.72 -16.95
CA LEU A 29 11.86 1.95 -16.52
C LEU A 29 10.36 1.71 -16.33
N TYR A 30 9.74 0.94 -17.22
CA TYR A 30 8.33 0.57 -17.06
C TYR A 30 8.08 -0.24 -15.78
N SER A 31 8.94 -1.22 -15.48
CA SER A 31 8.82 -2.04 -14.27
C SER A 31 9.00 -1.21 -12.99
N GLU A 32 10.00 -0.33 -12.96
CA GLU A 32 10.24 0.57 -11.82
C GLU A 32 9.07 1.53 -11.59
N LEU A 33 8.59 2.17 -12.67
CA LEU A 33 7.46 3.10 -12.59
C LEU A 33 6.17 2.39 -12.17
N PHE A 34 5.93 1.18 -12.69
CA PHE A 34 4.77 0.38 -12.31
C PHE A 34 4.81 0.01 -10.82
N ALA A 35 5.95 -0.47 -10.32
CA ALA A 35 6.11 -0.79 -8.90
C ALA A 35 5.98 0.44 -7.99
N ALA A 36 6.48 1.60 -8.43
CA ALA A 36 6.33 2.84 -7.68
C ALA A 36 4.85 3.27 -7.55
N TYR A 37 4.03 3.08 -8.60
CA TYR A 37 2.58 3.31 -8.52
C TYR A 37 1.89 2.32 -7.58
N LEU A 38 2.25 1.04 -7.63
CA LEU A 38 1.70 0.03 -6.71
C LEU A 38 2.01 0.38 -5.25
N TYR A 39 3.25 0.77 -4.95
CA TYR A 39 3.66 1.20 -3.61
C TYR A 39 2.84 2.39 -3.11
N GLN A 40 2.57 3.36 -3.98
CA GLN A 40 1.78 4.55 -3.65
C GLN A 40 0.27 4.27 -3.54
N ASN A 41 -0.17 3.06 -3.87
CA ASN A 41 -1.58 2.70 -4.01
C ASN A 41 -2.32 3.55 -5.08
N ASP A 42 -1.58 4.08 -6.07
CA ASP A 42 -2.17 4.74 -7.24
C ASP A 42 -2.44 3.72 -8.34
N LEU A 43 -3.48 2.93 -8.11
CA LEU A 43 -3.88 1.87 -9.02
C LEU A 43 -4.41 2.41 -10.36
N ALA A 44 -4.96 3.62 -10.38
CA ALA A 44 -5.47 4.23 -11.61
C ALA A 44 -4.32 4.53 -12.58
N SER A 45 -3.26 5.17 -12.08
CA SER A 45 -2.07 5.47 -12.89
C SER A 45 -1.36 4.18 -13.34
N ALA A 46 -1.26 3.18 -12.46
CA ALA A 46 -0.75 1.85 -12.84
C ALA A 46 -1.55 1.22 -13.99
N ARG A 47 -2.88 1.31 -13.96
CA ARG A 47 -3.74 0.79 -15.05
C ARG A 47 -3.49 1.49 -16.38
N PHE A 48 -3.34 2.81 -16.37
CA PHE A 48 -3.06 3.58 -17.58
C PHE A 48 -1.66 3.30 -18.12
N LEU A 49 -0.66 3.17 -17.23
CA LEU A 49 0.67 2.74 -17.60
C LEU A 49 0.63 1.37 -18.30
N TRP A 50 -0.07 0.39 -17.72
CA TRP A 50 -0.22 -0.93 -18.33
C TRP A 50 -0.79 -0.87 -19.75
N LYS A 51 -1.77 0.00 -20.01
CA LYS A 51 -2.34 0.17 -21.35
C LYS A 51 -1.35 0.77 -22.35
N ARG A 52 -0.47 1.67 -21.89
CA ARG A 52 0.53 2.35 -22.72
C ARG A 52 1.68 1.43 -23.14
N ILE A 53 2.04 0.44 -22.31
CA ILE A 53 3.11 -0.51 -22.63
C ILE A 53 2.73 -1.33 -23.88
N PRO A 54 3.59 -1.37 -24.93
CA PRO A 54 3.38 -2.16 -26.13
C PRO A 54 3.23 -3.68 -25.86
N GLN A 55 2.41 -4.37 -26.65
CA GLN A 55 2.11 -5.81 -26.44
C GLN A 55 3.33 -6.72 -26.59
N ASN A 56 4.25 -6.40 -27.49
CA ASN A 56 5.52 -7.12 -27.66
C ASN A 56 6.39 -7.11 -26.40
N MET A 57 6.33 -6.05 -25.60
CA MET A 57 7.09 -5.92 -24.35
C MET A 57 6.43 -6.72 -23.21
N LYS A 58 5.10 -6.84 -23.22
CA LYS A 58 4.33 -7.62 -22.23
C LYS A 58 4.57 -9.11 -22.38
N ALA A 59 4.39 -9.63 -23.60
CA ALA A 59 4.49 -11.06 -23.87
C ALA A 59 5.91 -11.64 -23.69
N GLY A 60 6.93 -10.79 -23.70
CA GLY A 60 8.32 -11.19 -23.53
C GLY A 60 8.83 -11.14 -22.08
N ASN A 61 8.04 -10.63 -21.12
CA ASN A 61 8.53 -10.36 -19.78
C ASN A 61 7.59 -10.91 -18.68
N VAL A 62 8.04 -12.00 -18.05
CA VAL A 62 7.32 -12.68 -16.95
C VAL A 62 7.20 -11.78 -15.71
N GLU A 63 8.19 -10.95 -15.43
CA GLU A 63 8.19 -10.04 -14.28
C GLU A 63 7.06 -9.01 -14.40
N LEU A 64 6.88 -8.43 -15.58
CA LEU A 64 5.83 -7.45 -15.86
C LEU A 64 4.42 -8.06 -15.76
N GLU A 65 4.24 -9.28 -16.28
CA GLU A 65 2.99 -10.04 -16.10
C GLU A 65 2.70 -10.31 -14.62
N GLN A 66 3.73 -10.65 -13.85
CA GLN A 66 3.59 -10.91 -12.42
C GLN A 66 3.22 -9.64 -11.65
N MET A 67 3.83 -8.49 -11.98
CA MET A 67 3.43 -7.18 -11.44
C MET A 67 1.96 -6.87 -11.74
N TYR A 68 1.50 -7.19 -12.95
CA TYR A 68 0.10 -7.01 -13.29
C TYR A 68 -0.83 -7.90 -12.47
N LYS A 69 -0.44 -9.13 -12.13
CA LYS A 69 -1.21 -9.98 -11.18
C LYS A 69 -1.26 -9.37 -9.79
N VAL A 70 -0.16 -8.77 -9.30
CA VAL A 70 -0.14 -8.00 -8.04
C VAL A 70 -1.14 -6.85 -8.12
N TYR A 71 -1.12 -6.07 -9.21
CA TYR A 71 -2.08 -5.01 -9.46
C TYR A 71 -3.54 -5.50 -9.42
N VAL A 72 -3.86 -6.59 -10.13
CA VAL A 72 -5.21 -7.15 -10.17
C VAL A 72 -5.65 -7.63 -8.78
N ALA A 73 -4.74 -8.20 -7.99
CA ALA A 73 -5.01 -8.61 -6.63
C ALA A 73 -5.32 -7.41 -5.73
N LEU A 74 -4.55 -6.32 -5.83
CA LEU A 74 -4.81 -5.08 -5.10
C LEU A 74 -6.14 -4.44 -5.53
N TRP A 75 -6.42 -4.35 -6.83
CA TRP A 75 -7.65 -3.76 -7.37
C TRP A 75 -8.91 -4.48 -6.88
N ASN A 76 -8.84 -5.81 -6.76
CA ASN A 76 -9.97 -6.64 -6.32
C ASN A 76 -9.98 -6.89 -4.80
N ASN A 77 -9.06 -6.29 -4.02
CA ASN A 77 -8.85 -6.56 -2.60
C ASN A 77 -8.65 -8.07 -2.28
N ASN A 78 -8.01 -8.81 -3.18
CA ASN A 78 -7.71 -10.23 -3.01
C ASN A 78 -6.36 -10.43 -2.30
N THR A 79 -6.39 -10.57 -0.97
CA THR A 79 -5.19 -10.77 -0.12
C THR A 79 -4.41 -12.03 -0.50
N ALA A 80 -5.09 -13.16 -0.68
CA ALA A 80 -4.45 -14.43 -1.03
C ALA A 80 -3.78 -14.37 -2.41
N GLY A 81 -4.43 -13.72 -3.37
CA GLY A 81 -3.85 -13.45 -4.69
C GLY A 81 -2.63 -12.54 -4.62
N PHE A 82 -2.67 -11.53 -3.75
CA PHE A 82 -1.56 -10.59 -3.55
C PHE A 82 -0.31 -11.30 -3.04
N TYR A 83 -0.42 -12.07 -1.95
CA TYR A 83 0.74 -12.78 -1.39
C TYR A 83 1.31 -13.83 -2.34
N LYS A 84 0.47 -14.52 -3.13
CA LYS A 84 0.93 -15.43 -4.18
C LYS A 84 1.67 -14.68 -5.30
N ALA A 85 1.18 -13.50 -5.66
CA ALA A 85 1.75 -12.74 -6.76
C ALA A 85 3.06 -12.04 -6.37
N ILE A 86 3.15 -11.53 -5.14
CA ILE A 86 4.29 -10.74 -4.66
C ILE A 86 5.51 -11.57 -4.27
N ASN A 87 5.32 -12.86 -3.94
CA ASN A 87 6.40 -13.81 -3.65
C ASN A 87 7.04 -14.32 -4.95
N HIS A 88 7.65 -13.40 -5.71
CA HIS A 88 8.39 -13.67 -6.94
C HIS A 88 9.82 -13.11 -6.81
N ASP A 89 10.77 -13.68 -7.55
CA ASP A 89 12.14 -13.16 -7.64
C ASP A 89 12.15 -11.90 -8.52
N TRP A 90 12.00 -10.73 -7.88
CA TRP A 90 12.01 -9.44 -8.56
C TRP A 90 13.41 -9.02 -8.98
N SER A 91 13.52 -8.25 -10.06
CA SER A 91 14.79 -7.65 -10.47
C SER A 91 15.32 -6.69 -9.39
N LYS A 92 16.65 -6.54 -9.29
CA LYS A 92 17.32 -5.74 -8.25
C LYS A 92 16.78 -4.31 -8.08
N HIS A 93 16.34 -3.69 -9.18
CA HIS A 93 15.84 -2.32 -9.18
C HIS A 93 14.43 -2.19 -8.56
N VAL A 94 13.68 -3.28 -8.50
CA VAL A 94 12.27 -3.29 -8.08
C VAL A 94 12.05 -4.13 -6.82
N SER A 95 12.98 -5.02 -6.50
CA SER A 95 12.89 -5.92 -5.34
C SER A 95 12.70 -5.18 -4.02
N GLU A 96 13.40 -4.05 -3.83
CA GLU A 96 13.26 -3.23 -2.61
C GLU A 96 11.84 -2.64 -2.51
N LEU A 97 11.34 -2.04 -3.59
CA LEU A 97 9.99 -1.47 -3.64
C LEU A 97 8.89 -2.51 -3.42
N MET A 98 9.04 -3.71 -3.98
CA MET A 98 8.06 -4.78 -3.83
C MET A 98 8.10 -5.41 -2.44
N PHE A 99 9.28 -5.49 -1.81
CA PHE A 99 9.39 -5.90 -0.41
C PHE A 99 8.71 -4.91 0.52
N GLU A 100 9.01 -3.62 0.35
CA GLU A 100 8.40 -2.52 1.12
C GLU A 100 6.88 -2.45 0.90
N LEU A 101 6.40 -2.70 -0.33
CA LEU A 101 4.97 -2.81 -0.63
C LEU A 101 4.32 -3.96 0.17
N LYS A 102 4.97 -5.13 0.24
CA LYS A 102 4.47 -6.27 1.00
C LYS A 102 4.34 -5.95 2.48
N GLU A 103 5.37 -5.34 3.07
CA GLU A 103 5.36 -4.95 4.48
C GLU A 103 4.30 -3.89 4.77
N LYS A 104 4.21 -2.86 3.91
CA LYS A 104 3.18 -1.82 4.01
C LYS A 104 1.77 -2.41 3.93
N PHE A 105 1.51 -3.29 2.97
CA PHE A 105 0.20 -3.94 2.83
C PHE A 105 -0.17 -4.76 4.06
N GLN A 106 0.79 -5.49 4.64
CA GLN A 106 0.58 -6.25 5.86
C GLN A 106 0.26 -5.33 7.04
N GLN A 107 1.01 -4.25 7.23
CA GLN A 107 0.75 -3.26 8.29
C GLN A 107 -0.61 -2.58 8.14
N GLU A 108 -0.97 -2.17 6.93
CA GLU A 108 -2.28 -1.57 6.63
C GLU A 108 -3.43 -2.56 6.89
N THR A 109 -3.24 -3.83 6.56
CA THR A 109 -4.22 -4.89 6.84
C THR A 109 -4.40 -5.10 8.33
N ILE A 110 -3.31 -5.14 9.11
CA ILE A 110 -3.37 -5.25 10.58
C ILE A 110 -4.08 -4.02 11.18
N ALA A 111 -3.74 -2.81 10.72
CA ALA A 111 -4.39 -1.59 11.16
C ALA A 111 -5.89 -1.56 10.80
N LEU A 112 -6.25 -2.07 9.63
CA LEU A 112 -7.64 -2.23 9.20
C LEU A 112 -8.39 -3.20 10.12
N ILE A 113 -7.79 -4.35 10.46
CA ILE A 113 -8.39 -5.33 11.36
C ILE A 113 -8.68 -4.70 12.73
N GLY A 114 -7.71 -3.96 13.28
CA GLY A 114 -7.87 -3.23 14.54
C GLY A 114 -8.98 -2.16 14.53
N ARG A 115 -9.37 -1.66 13.35
CA ARG A 115 -10.42 -0.65 13.19
C ARG A 115 -11.79 -1.25 12.86
N ALA A 116 -11.81 -2.32 12.08
CA ALA A 116 -13.03 -2.87 11.49
C ALA A 116 -13.63 -4.04 12.27
N TYR A 117 -12.82 -4.77 13.06
CA TYR A 117 -13.28 -5.95 13.78
C TYR A 117 -13.29 -5.72 15.28
N SER A 118 -14.44 -5.99 15.91
CA SER A 118 -14.53 -6.13 17.37
C SER A 118 -13.97 -7.47 17.85
N SER A 119 -14.10 -8.51 17.01
CA SER A 119 -13.57 -9.85 17.24
C SER A 119 -13.32 -10.54 15.91
N ILE A 120 -12.24 -11.30 15.80
CA ILE A 120 -11.85 -12.02 14.58
C ILE A 120 -11.27 -13.39 14.95
N PHE A 121 -11.58 -14.42 14.15
CA PHE A 121 -10.94 -15.73 14.33
C PHE A 121 -9.49 -15.72 13.83
N GLU A 122 -8.64 -16.45 14.52
CA GLU A 122 -7.21 -16.55 14.22
C GLU A 122 -6.92 -17.03 12.79
N ASN A 123 -7.70 -17.97 12.26
CA ASN A 123 -7.53 -18.45 10.88
C ASN A 123 -7.81 -17.34 9.85
N VAL A 124 -8.87 -16.55 10.06
CA VAL A 124 -9.19 -15.42 9.17
C VAL A 124 -8.11 -14.35 9.27
N PHE A 125 -7.60 -14.09 10.48
CA PHE A 125 -6.47 -13.18 10.68
C PHE A 125 -5.21 -13.66 9.94
N ALA A 126 -4.91 -14.96 10.02
CA ALA A 126 -3.80 -15.58 9.31
C ALA A 126 -3.96 -15.46 7.78
N ASP A 127 -5.16 -15.73 7.25
CA ASP A 127 -5.45 -15.64 5.82
C ASP A 127 -5.33 -14.20 5.28
N MET A 128 -5.69 -13.21 6.10
CA MET A 128 -5.59 -11.79 5.72
C MET A 128 -4.16 -11.25 5.77
N THR A 129 -3.37 -11.67 6.76
CA THR A 129 -2.01 -11.15 6.99
C THR A 129 -0.89 -12.04 6.45
N ASN A 130 -1.22 -13.26 6.02
CA ASN A 130 -0.30 -14.31 5.59
C ASN A 130 0.83 -14.55 6.61
N GLN A 131 0.48 -14.51 7.89
CA GLN A 131 1.36 -14.77 9.03
C GLN A 131 1.16 -16.19 9.58
N THR A 132 2.23 -16.76 10.15
CA THR A 132 2.14 -18.01 10.89
C THR A 132 1.53 -17.77 12.28
N PRO A 133 0.96 -18.80 12.94
CA PRO A 133 0.39 -18.66 14.28
C PRO A 133 1.33 -18.01 15.31
N ASP A 134 2.63 -18.32 15.24
CA ASP A 134 3.65 -17.73 16.13
C ASP A 134 3.76 -16.21 15.94
N MET A 135 3.78 -15.74 14.69
CA MET A 135 3.85 -14.30 14.37
C MET A 135 2.57 -13.56 14.77
N ILE A 136 1.42 -14.23 14.73
CA ILE A 136 0.14 -13.64 15.14
C ILE A 136 0.15 -13.33 16.64
N GLU A 137 0.68 -14.23 17.46
CA GLU A 137 0.80 -14.01 18.90
C GLU A 137 1.70 -12.81 19.22
N ASP A 138 2.84 -12.71 18.55
CA ASP A 138 3.78 -11.60 18.75
C ASP A 138 3.19 -10.27 18.25
N THR A 139 2.48 -10.29 17.13
CA THR A 139 1.73 -9.13 16.62
C THR A 139 0.67 -8.68 17.62
N CYS A 140 -0.14 -9.61 18.15
CA CYS A 140 -1.17 -9.30 19.16
C CYS A 140 -0.56 -8.74 20.45
N LYS A 141 0.56 -9.31 20.92
CA LYS A 141 1.30 -8.80 22.09
C LYS A 141 1.78 -7.36 21.87
N SER A 142 2.37 -7.09 20.69
CA SER A 142 2.89 -5.75 20.36
C SER A 142 1.78 -4.69 20.32
N LEU A 143 0.60 -5.06 19.80
CA LEU A 143 -0.56 -4.18 19.66
C LEU A 143 -1.49 -4.18 20.88
N LYS A 144 -1.13 -4.94 21.94
CA LYS A 144 -1.94 -5.11 23.17
C LYS A 144 -3.35 -5.65 22.89
N TRP A 145 -3.50 -6.47 21.85
CA TRP A 145 -4.73 -7.16 21.53
C TRP A 145 -4.92 -8.37 22.44
N GLU A 146 -6.15 -8.73 22.73
CA GLU A 146 -6.46 -9.84 23.62
C GLU A 146 -6.75 -11.10 22.81
N ILE A 147 -6.11 -12.21 23.18
CA ILE A 147 -6.40 -13.53 22.61
C ILE A 147 -7.21 -14.31 23.65
N VAL A 148 -8.43 -14.71 23.29
CA VAL A 148 -9.29 -15.49 24.18
C VAL A 148 -8.77 -16.93 24.23
N PRO A 149 -8.48 -17.47 25.42
CA PRO A 149 -8.08 -18.87 25.55
C PRO A 149 -9.27 -19.78 25.23
N GLY A 150 -9.06 -20.75 24.34
CA GLY A 150 -10.12 -21.63 23.86
C GLY A 150 -9.64 -22.65 22.82
N PRO A 151 -10.55 -23.49 22.28
CA PRO A 151 -10.23 -24.40 21.19
C PRO A 151 -9.88 -23.64 19.91
N TYR A 152 -9.03 -24.22 19.07
CA TYR A 152 -8.69 -23.64 17.76
C TYR A 152 -9.87 -23.69 16.79
N PRO A 153 -10.06 -22.67 15.92
CA PRO A 153 -9.29 -21.42 15.84
C PRO A 153 -9.62 -20.46 17.00
N ARG A 154 -8.58 -19.84 17.59
CA ARG A 154 -8.74 -18.93 18.73
C ARG A 154 -9.43 -17.64 18.32
N LEU A 155 -10.09 -16.97 19.26
CA LEU A 155 -10.71 -15.67 19.03
C LEU A 155 -9.75 -14.55 19.46
N ILE A 156 -9.51 -13.60 18.56
CA ILE A 156 -8.71 -12.40 18.81
C ILE A 156 -9.68 -11.23 18.97
N ILE A 157 -9.42 -10.36 19.95
CA ILE A 157 -10.14 -9.12 20.21
C ILE A 157 -9.19 -7.96 19.87
N PRO A 158 -9.25 -7.42 18.65
CA PRO A 158 -8.44 -6.29 18.25
C PRO A 158 -8.81 -5.05 19.05
N LYS A 159 -7.79 -4.29 19.46
CA LYS A 159 -8.00 -2.97 20.04
C LYS A 159 -7.63 -1.92 19.00
N ARG A 160 -8.54 -0.96 18.83
CA ARG A 160 -8.29 0.21 17.97
C ARG A 160 -7.10 0.96 18.54
N THR A 161 -6.01 0.98 17.77
CA THR A 161 -4.93 1.92 18.03
C THR A 161 -5.48 3.31 17.74
N VAL A 162 -5.68 4.10 18.79
CA VAL A 162 -6.03 5.51 18.63
C VAL A 162 -4.78 6.15 18.06
N GLU A 163 -4.78 6.43 16.76
CA GLU A 163 -3.86 7.44 16.25
C GLU A 163 -4.29 8.74 16.94
N ASP A 164 -3.56 9.15 17.99
CA ASP A 164 -3.57 10.52 18.45
C ASP A 164 -3.08 11.36 17.28
N LYS A 165 -4.00 11.70 16.36
CA LYS A 165 -3.83 12.90 15.58
C LYS A 165 -4.03 14.00 16.60
N PRO A 166 -2.96 14.68 17.07
CA PRO A 166 -3.20 15.89 17.83
C PRO A 166 -4.06 16.75 16.92
N ILE A 167 -5.22 17.16 17.43
CA ILE A 167 -5.99 18.24 16.81
C ILE A 167 -5.19 19.52 17.09
N MET A 168 -4.00 19.61 16.51
CA MET A 168 -3.24 20.84 16.39
C MET A 168 -3.74 21.52 15.12
N VAL A 169 -4.97 22.02 15.18
CA VAL A 169 -5.21 23.24 14.42
C VAL A 169 -4.47 24.29 15.22
N SER A 170 -3.37 24.83 14.67
CA SER A 170 -2.68 25.97 15.29
C SER A 170 -3.73 27.03 15.62
N SER A 171 -3.79 27.48 16.88
CA SER A 171 -4.74 28.49 17.33
C SER A 171 -4.66 29.74 16.45
N GLU A 172 -3.49 30.05 15.92
CA GLU A 172 -3.25 31.12 14.95
C GLU A 172 -3.98 30.89 13.62
N ALA A 173 -3.98 29.67 13.09
CA ALA A 173 -4.69 29.33 11.86
C ALA A 173 -6.22 29.38 12.05
N GLN A 174 -6.72 29.10 13.26
CA GLN A 174 -8.13 29.29 13.61
C GLN A 174 -8.50 30.77 13.67
N LEU A 175 -7.65 31.60 14.30
CA LEU A 175 -7.85 33.04 14.38
C LEU A 175 -7.80 33.73 13.01
N HIS A 176 -6.89 33.31 12.13
CA HIS A 176 -6.85 33.83 10.76
C HIS A 176 -8.14 33.50 10.01
N ARG A 177 -8.62 32.25 10.07
CA ARG A 177 -9.90 31.87 9.43
C ARG A 177 -11.08 32.63 10.00
N LEU A 178 -11.12 32.83 11.32
CA LEU A 178 -12.19 33.63 11.96
C LEU A 178 -12.14 35.09 11.47
N THR A 179 -10.95 35.65 11.31
CA THR A 179 -10.76 37.00 10.79
C THR A 179 -11.24 37.10 9.33
N ASP A 180 -10.90 36.11 8.50
CA ASP A 180 -11.39 36.03 7.11
C ASP A 180 -12.92 35.94 7.07
N PHE A 181 -13.54 35.11 7.92
CA PHE A 181 -15.00 34.99 7.98
C PHE A 181 -15.69 36.28 8.42
N VAL A 182 -15.14 37.00 9.41
CA VAL A 182 -15.71 38.28 9.86
C VAL A 182 -15.57 39.33 8.76
N SER A 183 -14.41 39.43 8.11
CA SER A 183 -14.19 40.39 7.01
C SER A 183 -15.08 40.14 5.78
N PHE A 184 -15.45 38.87 5.53
CA PHE A 184 -16.37 38.50 4.45
C PHE A 184 -17.83 38.87 4.76
N LEU A 185 -18.23 38.86 6.04
CA LEU A 185 -19.60 39.20 6.45
C LEU A 185 -19.82 40.70 6.68
N GLU A 186 -18.75 41.46 6.94
CA GLU A 186 -18.82 42.91 7.12
C GLU A 186 -18.86 43.72 5.81
N ASN A 187 -18.56 43.09 4.66
CA ASN A 187 -18.72 43.68 3.32
C ASN A 187 -19.99 43.17 2.63
#